data_AF-A0A529K435-F1
#
_entry.id   AF-A0A529K435-F1
#
_cell.length_a   1.000
_cell.length_b   1.000
_cell.length_c   1.000
_cell.angle_alpha   90.00
_cell.angle_beta   90.00
_cell.angle_gamma   90.00
#
_symmetry.space_group_name_H-M   'P 1'
#
loop_
_entity.id
_entity.type
_entity.pdbx_description
1 polymer ?
#
loop_
_entity_poly.entity_id
_entity_poly.type
_entity_poly.pdbx_seq_one_letter_code
_entity_poly.pdbx_strand_id
1 'polypeptide(L)'
;HVAAAQILFLDIPDSAAVDLAVTHAKSDPRTVRFSGLVNGVLRTLARSKQAELAAALAATDEAPKWFSDRLKAAYGVDKARQILAAHRHEAPVDFTIKSDPALWAERLGGIVLPTGTVRVEKLSASVTELPGFEDGAWWVQDAAASLPARLFGDIAGLRVADLCA
;
A
#
# COMPACT_ATOMS: atom_id res chain seq x y z
N HIS A 1 -10.89 -15.46 3.56
CA HIS A 1 -10.68 -14.05 3.17
C HIS A 1 -9.61 -13.87 2.10
N VAL A 2 -8.42 -14.50 2.20
CA VAL A 2 -7.37 -14.42 1.15
C VAL A 2 -7.90 -14.70 -0.26
N ALA A 3 -8.58 -15.83 -0.47
CA ALA A 3 -9.15 -16.18 -1.78
C ALA A 3 -10.28 -15.25 -2.24
N ALA A 4 -11.00 -14.61 -1.31
CA ALA A 4 -11.98 -13.60 -1.67
C ALA A 4 -11.28 -12.33 -2.19
N ALA A 5 -10.18 -11.91 -1.55
CA ALA A 5 -9.39 -10.77 -2.05
C ALA A 5 -8.78 -11.07 -3.42
N GLN A 6 -8.28 -12.29 -3.63
CA GLN A 6 -7.81 -12.77 -4.93
C GLN A 6 -8.89 -12.65 -6.03
N ILE A 7 -10.11 -13.14 -5.77
CA ILE A 7 -11.23 -13.10 -6.74
C ILE A 7 -11.71 -11.67 -7.01
N LEU A 8 -11.74 -10.82 -5.98
CA LEU A 8 -12.35 -9.50 -6.04
C LEU A 8 -11.40 -8.39 -6.49
N PHE A 9 -10.10 -8.52 -6.23
CA PHE A 9 -9.14 -7.39 -6.38
C PHE A 9 -7.85 -7.73 -7.12
N LEU A 10 -7.53 -9.01 -7.36
CA LEU A 10 -6.31 -9.40 -8.08
C LEU A 10 -6.63 -9.89 -9.48
N ASP A 11 -5.68 -9.70 -10.39
CA ASP A 11 -5.77 -10.20 -11.76
C ASP A 11 -5.34 -11.68 -11.82
N ILE A 12 -6.12 -12.55 -11.18
CA ILE A 12 -5.94 -14.00 -11.25
C ILE A 12 -7.24 -14.70 -11.65
N PRO A 13 -7.17 -15.82 -12.39
CA PRO A 13 -8.38 -16.56 -12.76
C PRO A 13 -9.16 -17.03 -11.52
N ASP A 14 -10.47 -16.79 -11.50
CA ASP A 14 -11.35 -17.18 -10.38
C ASP A 14 -11.25 -18.68 -10.06
N SER A 15 -11.14 -19.53 -11.09
CA SER A 15 -10.97 -20.97 -10.93
C SER A 15 -9.68 -21.34 -10.20
N ALA A 16 -8.59 -20.64 -10.46
CA ALA A 16 -7.31 -20.84 -9.79
C ALA A 16 -7.36 -20.41 -8.31
N ALA A 17 -7.98 -19.25 -8.03
CA ALA A 17 -8.20 -18.78 -6.66
C ALA A 17 -9.05 -19.76 -5.84
N VAL A 18 -10.13 -20.29 -6.43
CA VAL A 18 -11.01 -21.28 -5.80
C VAL A 18 -10.26 -22.59 -5.55
N ASP A 19 -9.55 -23.12 -6.56
CA ASP A 19 -8.84 -24.40 -6.44
C ASP A 19 -7.76 -24.35 -5.35
N LEU A 20 -6.95 -23.28 -5.32
CA LEU A 20 -5.93 -23.08 -4.30
C LEU A 20 -6.55 -23.03 -2.90
N ALA A 21 -7.66 -22.33 -2.72
CA ALA A 21 -8.35 -22.22 -1.45
C ALA A 21 -8.93 -23.56 -0.98
N VAL A 22 -9.51 -24.34 -1.90
CA VAL A 22 -10.05 -25.67 -1.60
C VAL A 22 -8.93 -26.65 -1.26
N THR A 23 -7.81 -26.60 -2.00
CA THR A 23 -6.62 -27.42 -1.72
C THR A 23 -6.04 -27.09 -0.35
N HIS A 24 -5.93 -25.79 0.00
CA HIS A 24 -5.49 -25.36 1.32
C HIS A 24 -6.47 -25.77 2.44
N ALA A 25 -7.79 -25.76 2.19
CA ALA A 25 -8.75 -26.28 3.15
C ALA A 25 -8.62 -27.80 3.35
N LYS A 26 -8.23 -28.54 2.30
CA LYS A 26 -8.01 -30.00 2.39
C LYS A 26 -6.71 -30.38 3.08
N SER A 27 -5.70 -29.51 3.10
CA SER A 27 -4.39 -29.83 3.69
C SER A 27 -4.37 -29.76 5.22
N ASP A 28 -5.36 -29.14 5.87
CA ASP A 28 -5.49 -29.10 7.33
C ASP A 28 -6.66 -29.99 7.80
N PRO A 29 -6.41 -31.01 8.66
CA PRO A 29 -7.44 -31.88 9.22
C PRO A 29 -8.60 -31.15 9.91
N ARG A 30 -8.35 -29.93 10.44
CA ARG A 30 -9.36 -29.11 11.11
C ARG A 30 -10.32 -28.45 10.12
N THR A 31 -9.88 -28.23 8.88
CA THR A 31 -10.63 -27.46 7.88
C THR A 31 -11.11 -28.30 6.68
N VAL A 32 -10.64 -29.54 6.52
CA VAL A 32 -11.01 -30.44 5.42
C VAL A 32 -12.52 -30.60 5.23
N ARG A 33 -13.28 -30.70 6.33
CA ARG A 33 -14.75 -30.81 6.31
C ARG A 33 -15.45 -29.58 5.75
N PHE A 34 -14.77 -28.43 5.72
CA PHE A 34 -15.29 -27.17 5.17
C PHE A 34 -14.87 -26.94 3.72
N SER A 35 -14.10 -27.83 3.08
CA SER A 35 -13.66 -27.66 1.69
C SER A 35 -14.82 -27.45 0.70
N GLY A 36 -15.94 -28.15 0.90
CA GLY A 36 -17.18 -27.94 0.13
C GLY A 36 -17.81 -26.57 0.37
N LEU A 37 -17.81 -26.09 1.62
CA LEU A 37 -18.29 -24.74 1.98
C LEU A 37 -17.41 -23.65 1.34
N VAL A 38 -16.09 -23.79 1.41
CA VAL A 38 -15.12 -22.87 0.79
C VAL A 38 -15.39 -22.77 -0.71
N ASN A 39 -15.52 -23.91 -1.41
CA ASN A 39 -15.85 -23.94 -2.83
C ASN A 39 -17.19 -23.24 -3.13
N GLY A 40 -18.24 -23.55 -2.35
CA GLY A 40 -19.57 -22.97 -2.55
C GLY A 40 -19.59 -21.45 -2.37
N VAL A 41 -18.95 -20.94 -1.31
CA VAL A 41 -18.87 -19.50 -1.02
C VAL A 41 -18.06 -18.78 -2.10
N LEU A 42 -16.87 -19.27 -2.44
CA LEU A 42 -16.00 -18.59 -3.41
C LEU A 42 -16.57 -18.62 -4.83
N ARG A 43 -17.21 -19.72 -5.26
CA ARG A 43 -17.90 -19.77 -6.56
C ARG A 43 -19.09 -18.81 -6.60
N THR A 44 -19.76 -18.60 -5.47
CA THR A 44 -20.88 -17.64 -5.39
C THR A 44 -20.35 -16.21 -5.49
N LEU A 45 -19.30 -15.89 -4.75
CA LEU A 45 -18.60 -14.60 -4.87
C LEU A 45 -18.14 -14.32 -6.31
N ALA A 46 -17.51 -15.30 -6.97
CA ALA A 46 -17.05 -15.15 -8.35
C ALA A 46 -18.18 -14.88 -9.35
N ARG A 47 -19.39 -15.44 -9.14
CA ARG A 47 -20.56 -15.16 -10.00
C ARG A 47 -21.20 -13.81 -9.72
N SER A 48 -21.20 -13.38 -8.45
CA SER A 48 -21.85 -12.13 -8.02
C SER A 48 -20.98 -10.89 -8.20
N LYS A 49 -19.64 -11.03 -8.28
CA LYS A 49 -18.72 -9.88 -8.17
C LYS A 49 -18.98 -8.78 -9.20
N GLN A 50 -19.28 -9.11 -10.46
CA GLN A 50 -19.53 -8.09 -11.50
C GLN A 50 -20.78 -7.26 -11.21
N ALA A 51 -21.80 -7.84 -10.58
CA ALA A 51 -23.05 -7.15 -10.29
C ALA A 51 -23.02 -6.41 -8.93
N GLU A 52 -22.32 -6.95 -7.94
CA GLU A 52 -22.45 -6.50 -6.54
C GLU A 52 -21.25 -5.70 -6.03
N LEU A 53 -20.04 -5.91 -6.56
CA LEU A 53 -18.81 -5.37 -5.96
C LEU A 53 -18.78 -3.84 -5.92
N ALA A 54 -19.15 -3.18 -7.03
CA ALA A 54 -19.12 -1.72 -7.10
C ALA A 54 -20.06 -1.07 -6.06
N ALA A 55 -21.27 -1.61 -5.91
CA ALA A 55 -22.23 -1.12 -4.93
C ALA A 55 -21.77 -1.39 -3.49
N ALA A 56 -21.19 -2.57 -3.23
CA ALA A 56 -20.65 -2.93 -1.92
C ALA A 56 -19.49 -1.99 -1.51
N LEU A 57 -18.56 -1.69 -2.43
CA LEU A 57 -17.45 -0.76 -2.18
C LEU A 57 -17.92 0.67 -1.95
N ALA A 58 -18.95 1.11 -2.67
CA ALA A 58 -19.53 2.44 -2.47
C ALA A 58 -20.22 2.59 -1.10
N ALA A 59 -20.79 1.51 -0.57
CA ALA A 59 -21.48 1.50 0.73
C ALA A 59 -20.54 1.27 1.93
N THR A 60 -19.30 0.82 1.70
CA THR A 60 -18.37 0.46 2.78
C THR A 60 -17.52 1.66 3.21
N ASP A 61 -17.57 1.97 4.51
CA ASP A 61 -16.53 2.79 5.15
C ASP A 61 -15.36 1.87 5.50
N GLU A 62 -14.25 2.02 4.79
CA GLU A 62 -13.08 1.13 4.88
C GLU A 62 -12.20 1.44 6.11
N ALA A 63 -12.63 2.38 6.95
CA ALA A 63 -12.08 2.62 8.25
C ALA A 63 -12.99 2.08 9.36
N PRO A 64 -12.43 1.55 10.47
CA PRO A 64 -13.20 1.34 11.68
C PRO A 64 -13.94 2.62 12.08
N LYS A 65 -15.18 2.48 12.55
CA LYS A 65 -16.05 3.62 12.91
C LYS A 65 -15.35 4.65 13.80
N TRP A 66 -14.60 4.21 14.80
CA TRP A 66 -13.88 5.10 15.72
C TRP A 66 -12.86 6.01 15.00
N PHE A 67 -12.21 5.51 13.95
CA PHE A 67 -11.21 6.26 13.20
C PHE A 67 -11.87 7.24 12.24
N SER A 68 -12.90 6.78 11.52
CA SER A 68 -13.73 7.62 10.64
C SER A 68 -14.36 8.78 11.42
N ASP A 69 -14.93 8.52 12.60
CA ASP A 69 -15.52 9.56 13.46
C ASP A 69 -14.45 10.55 13.95
N ARG A 70 -13.25 10.08 14.30
CA ARG A 70 -12.13 10.95 14.69
C ARG A 70 -11.68 11.87 13.56
N LEU A 71 -11.57 11.36 12.33
CA LEU A 71 -11.23 12.16 11.17
C LEU A 71 -12.29 13.22 10.87
N LYS A 72 -13.58 12.85 10.95
CA LYS A 72 -14.71 13.79 10.74
C LYS A 72 -14.71 14.90 11.80
N ALA A 73 -14.42 14.56 13.06
CA ALA A 73 -14.31 15.55 14.13
C ALA A 73 -13.13 16.51 13.94
N ALA A 74 -11.98 16.01 13.48
CA ALA A 74 -10.76 16.82 13.32
C ALA A 74 -10.75 17.68 12.04
N TYR A 75 -11.27 17.15 10.93
CA TYR A 75 -11.11 17.74 9.59
C TYR A 75 -12.42 18.05 8.88
N GLY A 76 -13.57 17.70 9.47
CA GLY A 76 -14.88 17.80 8.83
C GLY A 76 -15.17 16.61 7.90
N VAL A 77 -16.44 16.45 7.53
CA VAL A 77 -16.94 15.27 6.79
C VAL A 77 -16.29 15.16 5.40
N ASP A 78 -16.19 16.26 4.66
CA ASP A 78 -15.69 16.23 3.28
C ASP A 78 -14.20 15.92 3.21
N LYS A 79 -13.39 16.52 4.11
CA LYS A 79 -11.95 16.24 4.17
C LYS A 79 -11.68 14.82 4.67
N ALA A 80 -12.42 14.34 5.67
CA ALA A 80 -12.32 12.95 6.13
C ALA A 80 -12.61 11.97 4.98
N ARG A 81 -13.63 12.23 4.15
CA ARG A 81 -13.92 11.43 2.95
C ARG A 81 -12.74 11.41 1.97
N GLN A 82 -12.11 12.56 1.73
CA GLN A 82 -10.93 12.66 0.86
C GLN A 82 -9.72 11.89 1.41
N ILE A 83 -9.47 11.96 2.73
CA ILE A 83 -8.39 11.21 3.40
C ILE A 83 -8.62 9.69 3.26
N LEU A 84 -9.83 9.22 3.54
CA LEU A 84 -10.16 7.80 3.43
C LEU A 84 -10.06 7.31 1.98
N ALA A 85 -10.47 8.14 1.01
CA ALA A 85 -10.29 7.82 -0.40
C ALA A 85 -8.80 7.78 -0.80
N ALA A 86 -7.95 8.63 -0.22
CA ALA A 86 -6.51 8.59 -0.47
C ALA A 86 -5.87 7.27 0.01
N HIS A 87 -6.29 6.72 1.15
CA HIS A 87 -5.82 5.42 1.65
C HIS A 87 -6.13 4.23 0.73
N ARG A 88 -7.04 4.37 -0.25
CA ARG A 88 -7.36 3.32 -1.23
C ARG A 88 -6.32 3.18 -2.34
N HIS A 89 -5.53 4.21 -2.56
CA HIS A 89 -4.54 4.20 -3.62
C HIS A 89 -3.30 3.45 -3.13
N GLU A 90 -2.72 2.66 -4.02
CA GLU A 90 -1.41 2.07 -3.76
C GLU A 90 -0.41 3.18 -3.45
N ALA A 91 0.27 3.06 -2.31
CA ALA A 91 1.23 4.07 -1.88
C ALA A 91 2.45 4.02 -2.81
N PRO A 92 2.87 5.16 -3.39
CA PRO A 92 4.08 5.19 -4.18
C PRO A 92 5.31 4.98 -3.28
N VAL A 93 6.43 4.60 -3.88
CA VAL A 93 7.71 4.49 -3.16
C VAL A 93 8.48 5.78 -3.33
N ASP A 94 8.78 6.42 -2.21
CA ASP A 94 9.61 7.62 -2.17
C ASP A 94 11.04 7.28 -1.73
N PHE A 95 12.00 7.87 -2.43
CA PHE A 95 13.42 7.76 -2.15
C PHE A 95 13.98 9.13 -1.79
N THR A 96 14.66 9.22 -0.65
CA THR A 96 15.49 10.38 -0.34
C THR A 96 16.85 10.18 -0.98
N ILE A 97 17.24 11.15 -1.82
CA ILE A 97 18.45 11.09 -2.64
C ILE A 97 19.59 11.86 -1.96
N LYS A 98 20.77 11.22 -1.85
CA LYS A 98 21.97 11.85 -1.28
C LYS A 98 22.50 12.99 -2.13
N SER A 99 22.52 12.80 -3.46
CA SER A 99 22.99 13.78 -4.44
C SER A 99 22.35 13.56 -5.80
N ASP A 100 22.06 14.64 -6.52
CA ASP A 100 21.49 14.65 -7.87
C ASP A 100 20.15 13.90 -8.02
N PRO A 101 19.04 14.44 -7.49
CA PRO A 101 17.71 13.84 -7.61
C PRO A 101 17.24 13.64 -9.06
N ALA A 102 17.68 14.50 -10.00
CA ALA A 102 17.27 14.41 -11.39
C ALA A 102 17.85 13.15 -12.06
N LEU A 103 19.14 12.87 -11.85
CA LEU A 103 19.78 11.64 -12.31
C LEU A 103 19.08 10.40 -11.76
N TRP A 104 18.72 10.40 -10.48
CA TRP A 104 18.06 9.26 -9.85
C TRP A 104 16.60 9.10 -10.27
N ALA A 105 15.88 10.19 -10.53
CA ALA A 105 14.56 10.13 -11.14
C ALA A 105 14.60 9.43 -12.51
N GLU A 106 15.57 9.76 -13.35
CA GLU A 106 15.76 9.09 -14.64
C GLU A 106 16.09 7.60 -14.46
N ARG A 107 17.05 7.28 -13.59
CA ARG A 107 17.51 5.88 -13.37
C ARG A 107 16.45 4.98 -12.75
N LEU A 108 15.62 5.51 -11.85
CA LEU A 108 14.59 4.75 -11.14
C LEU A 108 13.22 4.83 -11.83
N GLY A 109 13.08 5.61 -12.90
CA GLY A 109 11.80 5.82 -13.58
C GLY A 109 10.78 6.59 -12.73
N GLY A 110 11.27 7.54 -11.93
CA GLY A 110 10.46 8.34 -11.02
C GLY A 110 10.35 9.82 -11.41
N ILE A 111 9.71 10.59 -10.53
CA ILE A 111 9.63 12.05 -10.62
C ILE A 111 10.27 12.70 -9.40
N VAL A 112 10.98 13.80 -9.60
CA VAL A 112 11.48 14.62 -8.49
C VAL A 112 10.32 15.42 -7.91
N LEU A 113 10.03 15.23 -6.63
CA LEU A 113 9.06 16.05 -5.91
C LEU A 113 9.67 17.41 -5.52
N PRO A 114 8.85 18.43 -5.21
CA PRO A 114 9.34 19.76 -4.81
C PRO A 114 10.30 19.74 -3.60
N THR A 115 10.23 18.68 -2.79
CA THR A 115 11.06 18.45 -1.61
C THR A 115 12.37 17.73 -1.93
N GLY A 116 12.65 17.41 -3.20
CA GLY A 116 13.87 16.75 -3.65
C GLY A 116 13.91 15.23 -3.46
N THR A 117 12.84 14.62 -2.94
CA THR A 117 12.66 13.16 -2.97
C THR A 117 12.27 12.71 -4.37
N VAL A 118 12.62 11.48 -4.73
CA VAL A 118 12.22 10.85 -5.99
C VAL A 118 11.06 9.89 -5.71
N ARG A 119 9.93 10.12 -6.35
CA ARG A 119 8.73 9.29 -6.25
C ARG A 119 8.65 8.32 -7.42
N VAL A 120 8.49 7.04 -7.14
CA VAL A 120 8.34 5.96 -8.13
C VAL A 120 7.01 5.25 -7.89
N GLU A 121 6.15 5.19 -8.90
CA GLU A 121 4.83 4.54 -8.77
C GLU A 121 4.93 3.01 -8.78
N LYS A 122 5.85 2.46 -9.58
CA LYS A 122 6.06 1.02 -9.71
C LYS A 122 7.54 0.70 -9.74
N LEU A 123 7.99 -0.10 -8.78
CA LEU A 123 9.36 -0.59 -8.76
C LEU A 123 9.56 -1.64 -9.86
N SER A 124 10.70 -1.56 -10.55
CA SER A 124 11.09 -2.53 -11.58
C SER A 124 11.70 -3.81 -10.99
N ALA A 125 12.21 -3.75 -9.75
CA ALA A 125 12.83 -4.84 -9.03
C ALA A 125 12.68 -4.63 -7.51
N SER A 126 13.16 -5.58 -6.70
CA SER A 126 13.21 -5.37 -5.24
C SER A 126 14.15 -4.23 -4.89
N VAL A 127 13.91 -3.53 -3.78
CA VAL A 127 14.70 -2.35 -3.38
C VAL A 127 16.20 -2.63 -3.32
N THR A 128 16.59 -3.81 -2.83
CA THR A 128 17.98 -4.23 -2.69
C THR A 128 18.68 -4.48 -4.02
N GLU A 129 17.93 -4.71 -5.09
CA GLU A 129 18.45 -4.95 -6.44
C GLU A 129 18.52 -3.64 -7.28
N LEU A 130 17.95 -2.55 -6.77
CA LEU A 130 17.96 -1.27 -7.46
C LEU A 130 19.37 -0.65 -7.45
N PRO A 131 19.79 0.01 -8.54
CA PRO A 131 21.10 0.62 -8.63
C PRO A 131 21.31 1.67 -7.53
N GLY A 132 22.51 1.70 -6.95
CA GLY A 132 22.89 2.66 -5.90
C GLY A 132 22.40 2.33 -4.49
N PHE A 133 21.67 1.24 -4.29
CA PHE A 133 21.28 0.78 -2.95
C PHE A 133 22.51 0.46 -2.09
N GLU A 134 23.39 -0.43 -2.56
CA GLU A 134 24.62 -0.83 -1.85
C GLU A 134 25.60 0.34 -1.63
N ASP A 135 25.60 1.32 -2.55
CA ASP A 135 26.46 2.50 -2.46
C ASP A 135 25.92 3.57 -1.50
N GLY A 136 24.70 3.38 -0.97
CA GLY A 136 24.01 4.37 -0.14
C GLY A 136 23.73 5.68 -0.88
N ALA A 137 23.45 5.60 -2.19
CA ALA A 137 23.16 6.77 -3.01
C ALA A 137 21.78 7.38 -2.69
N TRP A 138 20.89 6.58 -2.12
CA TRP A 138 19.56 6.95 -1.68
C TRP A 138 19.07 5.95 -0.61
N TRP A 139 17.97 6.26 0.06
CA TRP A 139 17.26 5.33 0.95
C TRP A 139 15.75 5.49 0.81
N VAL A 140 15.00 4.44 1.11
CA VAL A 140 13.53 4.47 1.11
C VAL A 140 13.05 5.33 2.28
N GLN A 141 12.31 6.39 1.98
CA GLN A 141 11.73 7.28 2.98
C GLN A 141 10.58 8.06 2.35
N ASP A 142 9.42 8.04 3.00
CA ASP A 142 8.26 8.84 2.58
C ASP A 142 8.61 10.33 2.41
N ALA A 143 8.06 10.97 1.39
CA ALA A 143 8.32 12.37 1.10
C ALA A 143 8.07 13.30 2.30
N ALA A 144 7.00 13.06 3.09
CA ALA A 144 6.71 13.83 4.27
C ALA A 144 7.70 13.55 5.42
N ALA A 145 8.19 12.32 5.55
CA ALA A 145 9.22 11.96 6.53
C ALA A 145 10.58 12.63 6.26
N SER A 146 10.84 13.07 5.02
CA SER A 146 12.05 13.85 4.68
C SER A 146 11.98 15.33 5.12
N LEU A 147 10.78 15.85 5.43
CA LEU A 147 10.58 17.27 5.70
C LEU A 147 11.19 17.74 7.03
N PRO A 148 11.05 17.05 8.18
CA PRO A 148 11.57 17.56 9.46
C PRO A 148 13.06 17.88 9.41
N ALA A 149 13.88 16.99 8.83
CA ALA A 149 15.32 17.19 8.68
C ALA A 149 15.65 18.47 7.89
N ARG A 150 14.86 18.78 6.86
CA ARG A 150 15.04 19.99 6.02
C ARG A 150 14.59 21.26 6.72
N LEU A 151 13.62 21.17 7.63
CA LEU A 151 13.10 22.32 8.38
C LEU A 151 14.04 22.80 9.50
N PHE A 152 15.01 21.98 9.93
CA PHE A 152 16.00 22.40 10.93
C PHE A 152 17.00 23.46 10.45
N GLY A 153 17.16 23.64 9.13
CA GLY A 153 18.16 24.56 8.57
C GLY A 153 19.60 24.02 8.71
N ASP A 154 20.57 24.92 8.87
CA ASP A 154 21.97 24.54 9.08
C ASP A 154 22.21 24.12 10.53
N ILE A 155 22.54 22.86 10.73
CA ILE A 155 22.83 22.25 12.03
C ILE A 155 24.32 21.87 12.17
N ALA A 156 25.19 22.31 11.25
CA ALA A 156 26.61 22.01 11.31
C ALA A 156 27.25 22.51 12.62
N GLY A 157 28.01 21.63 13.28
CA GLY A 157 28.67 21.92 14.55
C GLY A 157 27.74 21.94 15.78
N LEU A 158 26.43 21.72 15.61
CA LEU A 158 25.49 21.62 16.71
C LEU A 158 25.46 20.20 17.30
N ARG A 159 25.03 20.11 18.56
CA ARG A 159 24.72 18.83 19.20
C ARG A 159 23.24 18.53 18.96
N VAL A 160 22.97 17.48 18.21
CA VAL A 160 21.61 17.08 17.82
C VAL A 160 21.28 15.74 18.47
N ALA A 161 20.03 15.60 18.94
CA ALA A 161 19.51 14.35 19.47
C ALA A 161 18.32 13.93 18.61
N ASP A 162 18.35 12.69 18.14
CA ASP A 162 17.20 12.03 17.50
C ASP A 162 16.57 11.07 18.52
N LEU A 163 15.36 11.41 18.95
CA LEU A 163 14.64 10.67 19.98
C LEU A 163 13.57 9.84 19.27
N CYS A 164 13.70 8.50 19.31
CA CYS A 164 12.89 7.50 18.61
C CYS A 164 13.32 7.17 17.16
N ALA A 165 14.63 7.20 16.88
CA ALA A 165 15.24 6.73 15.63
C ALA A 165 15.24 5.19 15.48
#